data_AF-A0A3E0TXH6-F1
#
_entry.id   AF-A0A3E0TXH6-F1
#
_cell.length_a   1.000
_cell.length_b   1.000
_cell.length_c   1.000
_cell.angle_alpha   90.00
_cell.angle_beta   90.00
_cell.angle_gamma   90.00
#
_symmetry.space_group_name_H-M   'P 1'
#
loop_
_entity.id
_entity.type
_entity.pdbx_description
1 polymer ?
#
loop_
_entity_poly.entity_id
_entity_poly.type
_entity_poly.pdbx_seq_one_letter_code
_entity_poly.pdbx_strand_id
1 'polypeptide(L)' 'MLRLFTVVFLLIVAIGCSNKALYELGQGYQKSECVNNAQSGEEYQACHQAEKPYQEYKKEREAVVGSTKSDSDKN' A
#
# COMPACT_ATOMS: atom_id res chain seq x y z
N MET A 1 24.00 -26.08 -11.33
CA MET A 1 23.59 -25.59 -10.01
C MET A 1 23.37 -24.07 -10.01
N LEU A 2 24.39 -23.22 -10.10
CA LEU A 2 24.25 -21.74 -9.99
C LEU A 2 23.22 -21.12 -10.95
N ARG A 3 23.20 -21.54 -12.23
CA ARG A 3 22.23 -21.07 -13.23
C ARG A 3 20.77 -21.36 -12.85
N LEU A 4 20.51 -22.49 -12.20
CA LEU A 4 19.17 -22.88 -11.78
C LEU A 4 18.68 -22.00 -10.62
N PHE A 5 19.59 -21.69 -9.67
CA PHE A 5 19.31 -20.74 -8.59
C PHE A 5 19.01 -19.34 -9.12
N THR A 6 19.73 -18.86 -10.13
CA THR A 6 19.47 -17.54 -10.73
C THR A 6 18.09 -17.49 -11.38
N VAL A 7 17.69 -18.54 -12.13
CA VAL A 7 16.37 -18.61 -12.76
C VAL A 7 15.25 -18.66 -11.72
N VAL A 8 15.40 -19.46 -10.66
CA VAL A 8 14.42 -19.53 -9.57
C VAL A 8 14.31 -18.19 -8.83
N PHE A 9 15.43 -17.51 -8.57
CA PHE A 9 15.42 -16.19 -7.93
C PHE A 9 14.71 -15.14 -8.78
N LEU A 10 14.97 -15.12 -10.10
CA LEU A 10 14.29 -14.21 -11.02
C LEU A 10 12.77 -14.45 -11.07
N LEU A 11 12.33 -15.71 -10.99
CA LEU A 11 10.91 -16.04 -10.92
C LEU A 11 10.28 -15.54 -9.61
N ILE A 12 10.96 -15.65 -8.48
CA ILE A 12 10.46 -15.14 -7.19
C ILE A 12 10.33 -13.63 -7.21
N VAL A 13 11.32 -12.91 -7.76
CA VAL A 13 11.28 -11.44 -7.87
C VAL A 13 10.18 -10.97 -8.85
N ALA A 14 9.87 -11.77 -9.88
CA ALA A 14 8.79 -11.48 -10.82
C ALA A 14 7.39 -11.67 -10.21
N ILE A 15 7.25 -12.46 -9.14
CA ILE A 15 6.02 -12.54 -8.35
C ILE A 15 5.97 -11.26 -7.50
N GLY A 16 5.41 -10.20 -8.07
CA GLY A 16 5.22 -8.94 -7.35
C GLY A 16 4.52 -9.14 -6.01
N CYS A 17 4.92 -8.37 -4.99
CA CYS A 17 4.24 -8.37 -3.70
C CYS A 17 2.74 -8.11 -3.88
N SER A 18 1.89 -8.83 -3.14
CA SER A 18 0.45 -8.57 -3.16
C SER A 18 0.16 -7.12 -2.78
N ASN A 19 -0.73 -6.45 -3.54
CA ASN A 19 -1.15 -5.07 -3.26
C ASN A 19 -1.64 -4.88 -1.81
N LYS A 20 -2.25 -5.92 -1.23
CA LYS A 20 -2.67 -5.93 0.17
C LYS A 20 -1.46 -5.90 1.12
N ALA A 21 -0.48 -6.76 0.89
CA ALA A 21 0.73 -6.83 1.72
C ALA A 21 1.53 -5.51 1.66
N LEU A 22 1.62 -4.90 0.47
CA LEU A 22 2.25 -3.60 0.31
C LEU A 22 1.48 -2.48 1.04
N TYR A 23 0.15 -2.49 0.96
CA TYR A 23 -0.71 -1.53 1.66
C TYR A 23 -0.56 -1.64 3.19
N GLU A 24 -0.62 -2.86 3.73
CA GLU A 24 -0.46 -3.11 5.17
C GLU A 24 0.91 -2.66 5.68
N LEU A 25 1.97 -2.91 4.90
CA LEU A 25 3.32 -2.46 5.23
C LEU A 25 3.43 -0.92 5.24
N GLY A 26 2.80 -0.25 4.29
CA GLY A 26 2.74 1.22 4.25
C GLY A 26 1.93 1.83 5.40
N GLN A 27 0.77 1.25 5.72
CA GLN A 27 -0.07 1.65 6.86
C GLN A 27 0.71 1.56 8.19
N GLY A 28 1.43 0.45 8.41
CA GLY A 28 2.24 0.27 9.60
C GLY A 28 3.33 1.33 9.76
N TYR A 29 3.99 1.71 8.66
CA TYR A 29 4.98 2.79 8.65
C TYR A 29 4.35 4.14 9.00
N GLN A 30 3.28 4.53 8.31
CA GLN A 30 2.57 5.81 8.56
C GLN A 30 2.06 5.90 9.99
N LYS A 31 1.52 4.80 10.52
CA LYS A 31 1.06 4.72 11.91
C LYS A 31 2.22 4.92 12.89
N SER A 32 3.34 4.24 12.68
CA SER A 32 4.53 4.39 13.52
C SER A 32 5.07 5.80 13.48
N GLU A 33 5.16 6.41 12.30
CA GLU A 33 5.63 7.78 12.14
C GLU A 33 4.68 8.78 12.82
N CYS A 34 3.37 8.62 12.65
CA CYS A 34 2.36 9.46 13.31
C CYS A 34 2.49 9.38 14.82
N VAL A 35 2.57 8.16 15.39
CA VAL A 35 2.72 7.95 16.83
C VAL A 35 4.01 8.55 17.37
N ASN A 36 5.12 8.40 16.65
CA ASN A 36 6.41 8.97 17.05
C ASN A 36 6.43 10.50 17.05
N ASN A 37 5.58 11.13 16.22
CA ASN A 37 5.47 12.59 16.12
C ASN A 37 4.30 13.18 16.93
N ALA A 38 3.47 12.35 17.57
CA ALA A 38 2.35 12.81 18.38
C ALA A 38 2.87 13.54 19.63
N GLN A 39 2.41 14.77 19.84
CA GLN A 39 2.83 15.61 20.98
C GLN A 39 1.80 15.61 22.10
N SER A 40 0.61 15.07 21.85
CA SER A 40 -0.50 15.00 22.79
C SER A 40 -1.22 13.64 22.77
N GLY A 41 -1.98 13.35 23.83
CA GLY A 41 -2.80 12.14 23.89
C GLY A 41 -3.91 12.10 22.84
N GLU A 42 -4.42 13.26 22.44
CA GLU A 42 -5.44 13.38 21.40
C GLU A 42 -4.86 13.05 20.01
N GLU A 43 -3.67 13.58 19.69
CA GLU A 43 -2.96 13.23 18.45
C GLU A 43 -2.59 11.74 18.40
N TYR A 44 -2.16 11.17 19.53
CA TYR A 44 -1.89 9.74 19.63
C TYR A 44 -3.14 8.90 19.30
N GLN A 45 -4.30 9.28 19.85
CA GLN A 45 -5.56 8.61 19.55
C GLN A 45 -5.98 8.80 18.08
N ALA A 46 -5.77 9.98 17.50
CA ALA A 46 -6.03 10.24 16.09
C ALA A 46 -5.18 9.34 15.16
N CYS A 47 -3.91 9.10 15.50
CA CYS A 47 -3.05 8.18 14.75
C CYS A 47 -3.60 6.74 14.69
N HIS A 48 -4.26 6.27 15.75
CA HIS A 48 -4.88 4.94 15.77
C HIS A 48 -6.21 4.86 15.01
N GLN A 49 -6.87 6.01 14.80
CA GLN A 49 -8.14 6.09 14.06
C GLN A 49 -7.94 6.34 12.57
N ALA A 50 -6.74 6.78 12.15
CA ALA A 50 -6.41 7.04 10.75
C ALA A 50 -6.25 5.78 9.87
N GLU A 51 -6.18 4.59 10.50
CA GLU A 51 -6.02 3.32 9.79
C GLU A 51 -7.30 2.94 9.03
N LYS A 52 -7.20 2.82 7.70
CA LYS A 52 -8.33 2.44 6.84
C LYS A 52 -8.27 0.95 6.48
N PRO A 53 -9.40 0.22 6.48
CA PRO A 53 -9.46 -1.14 5.97
C PRO A 53 -9.05 -1.22 4.49
N TYR A 54 -8.28 -2.25 4.12
CA TYR A 54 -7.80 -2.42 2.74
C TYR A 54 -8.90 -2.39 1.67
N GLN A 55 -10.10 -2.91 1.97
CA GLN A 55 -11.21 -2.92 1.03
C GLN A 55 -11.72 -1.52 0.70
N GLU A 56 -11.72 -0.63 1.68
CA GLU A 56 -12.15 0.76 1.50
C GLU A 56 -11.11 1.52 0.67
N TYR A 57 -9.82 1.38 1.00
CA TYR A 57 -8.72 1.87 0.17
C TYR A 57 -8.81 1.37 -1.28
N LYS A 58 -9.05 0.06 -1.46
CA LYS A 58 -9.15 -0.55 -2.79
C LYS A 58 -10.29 0.08 -3.60
N LYS A 59 -11.46 0.26 -2.98
CA LYS A 59 -12.62 0.90 -3.61
C LYS A 59 -12.34 2.36 -3.99
N GLU A 60 -11.74 3.14 -3.10
CA GLU A 60 -11.35 4.53 -3.36
C GLU A 60 -10.35 4.61 -4.51
N ARG A 61 -9.31 3.77 -4.49
CA ARG A 61 -8.29 3.68 -5.54
C ARG A 61 -8.90 3.34 -6.89
N GLU A 62 -9.81 2.37 -6.93
CA GLU A 62 -10.50 1.96 -8.17
C GLU A 62 -11.39 3.07 -8.73
N ALA A 63 -12.03 3.88 -7.87
CA ALA A 63 -12.81 5.03 -8.32
C ALA A 63 -11.93 6.12 -8.97
N VAL A 64 -10.73 6.36 -8.44
CA VAL A 64 -9.76 7.33 -9.01
C VAL A 64 -9.11 6.79 -10.28
N VAL A 65 -8.74 5.51 -10.30
CA VAL A 65 -8.14 4.88 -11.48
C VAL A 65 -9.18 4.64 -12.59
N GLY A 66 -10.45 4.44 -12.24
CA GLY A 66 -11.55 4.30 -13.19
C GLY A 66 -11.97 5.63 -13.82
N SER A 67 -11.95 6.73 -13.05
CA SER A 67 -12.21 8.07 -13.58
C SER A 67 -11.11 8.53 -14.55
N THR A 68 -9.85 8.28 -14.23
CA THR A 68 -8.71 8.62 -15.12
C THR A 68 -8.65 7.79 -16.40
N LYS A 69 -9.17 6.55 -16.42
CA LYS A 69 -9.32 5.78 -17.67
C LYS A 69 -10.32 6.39 -18.64
N SER A 70 -11.37 7.04 -18.13
CA SER A 70 -12.40 7.67 -18.98
C SER A 70 -11.91 8.96 -19.66
N ASP A 71 -10.83 9.57 -19.15
CA ASP A 71 -10.24 10.78 -19.71
C ASP A 71 -9.10 10.50 -20.70
N SER A 72 -8.48 9.30 -20.68
CA SER A 72 -7.43 8.92 -21.63
C SER A 72 -7.94 8.33 -22.95
N ASP A 73 -9.23 8.01 -23.09
CA ASP A 73 -9.85 7.57 -24.35
C ASP A 73 -10.37 8.75 -25.22
N LYS A 74 -10.13 10.01 -24.80
CA LYS A 74 -10.37 11.23 -25.59
C LYS A 74 -9.05 11.96 -25.91
N ASN A 75 -8.06 11.28 -26.47
CA ASN A 75 -7.00 11.95 -27.24
C ASN A 75 -6.37 11.01 -28.27
#